data_AF-A0A0N7M261-F1
#
_entry.id   AF-A0A0N7M261-F1
#
_cell.length_a   1.000
_cell.length_b   1.000
_cell.length_c   1.000
_cell.angle_alpha   90.00
_cell.angle_beta   90.00
_cell.angle_gamma   90.00
#
_symmetry.space_group_name_H-M   'P 1'
#
loop_
_entity.id
_entity.type
_entity.pdbx_description
1 polymer ?
#
loop_
_entity_poly.entity_id
_entity_poly.type
_entity_poly.pdbx_seq_one_letter_code
_entity_poly.pdbx_strand_id
1 'polypeptide(L)'
;MARIAFILLCHKDPEAIIQQAERLTAAGDYMSIHFDGRAKPEHFQQIKDALGDNANVTFAKKRIKCGWGEWSLVQASLNAIETALDAFPRATHFYMLSGDCMAIKSAQYIHSFLENNDRDYIESFDFFESDWIKTGMKEERLIYRHYFNERTQPKRYYWSYSLQKRFGLEREIPHDLQVQIGSQWWCLRRRTIESIVEFTKARKDVMAFFRTTWIPDETFFQTLVRHLIPEAEIETRTLTFLMFTDYGMPVSFYNDHYDMLLSQDFLFARKISPEARELRARLGALYAAEGVDFKISGEGRSLFKFLTGRGRVGRRFGLRFWETESSLGRERELLIVICKKWHVAKRLVEQIRKHTDIPAIEYLFNEESTPLPDLGGIQKTIGKRHRHRRALMRMLFDYFDTDRLIICLDPEALDLMRDFCGDRSTTRLLEIDVNFSEDYLKGHAMRIGLAGEQTPLETLERLLPTIRHDLAFESDQIRDSNFGNHDYLREYETRDDHARAVSHFLAIPEAKAHDIVDIDYLFSD
;
A
#
# COMPACT_ATOMS: atom_id res chain seq x y z
N MET A 1 8.09 28.47 -27.95
CA MET A 1 7.38 27.32 -27.37
C MET A 1 8.38 26.25 -27.01
N ALA A 2 8.46 25.87 -25.74
CA ALA A 2 9.33 24.79 -25.28
C ALA A 2 8.89 23.47 -25.93
N ARG A 3 9.88 22.63 -26.26
CA ARG A 3 9.65 21.29 -26.76
C ARG A 3 10.56 20.34 -26.00
N ILE A 4 9.98 19.32 -25.42
CA ILE A 4 10.69 18.43 -24.50
C ILE A 4 11.07 17.16 -25.25
N ALA A 5 12.33 16.75 -25.17
CA ALA A 5 12.76 15.40 -25.49
C ALA A 5 12.80 14.57 -24.20
N PHE A 6 11.79 13.74 -24.00
CA PHE A 6 11.76 12.80 -22.89
C PHE A 6 12.77 11.67 -23.13
N ILE A 7 13.72 11.52 -22.21
CA ILE A 7 14.70 10.45 -22.20
C ILE A 7 14.15 9.34 -21.32
N LEU A 8 13.55 8.31 -21.93
CA LEU A 8 12.81 7.27 -21.24
C LEU A 8 13.67 6.02 -21.04
N LEU A 9 14.01 5.71 -19.78
CA LEU A 9 14.62 4.43 -19.41
C LEU A 9 13.55 3.46 -18.89
N CYS A 10 13.37 2.32 -19.55
CA CYS A 10 12.33 1.35 -19.19
C CYS A 10 12.81 -0.09 -19.41
N HIS A 11 12.19 -1.04 -18.69
CA HIS A 11 12.61 -2.46 -18.70
C HIS A 11 11.43 -3.45 -18.63
N LYS A 12 10.20 -2.97 -18.54
CA LYS A 12 8.99 -3.79 -18.35
C LYS A 12 7.76 -3.06 -18.88
N ASP A 13 6.64 -3.79 -18.94
CA ASP A 13 5.29 -3.28 -19.24
C ASP A 13 5.20 -2.54 -20.58
N PRO A 14 5.33 -3.26 -21.72
CA PRO A 14 5.35 -2.63 -23.04
C PRO A 14 4.09 -1.82 -23.35
N GLU A 15 2.92 -2.29 -22.89
CA GLU A 15 1.65 -1.59 -23.09
C GLU A 15 1.63 -0.23 -22.39
N ALA A 16 2.07 -0.17 -21.13
CA ALA A 16 2.18 1.11 -20.41
C ALA A 16 3.15 2.08 -21.09
N ILE A 17 4.27 1.58 -21.62
CA ILE A 17 5.26 2.41 -22.33
C ILE A 17 4.69 2.97 -23.62
N ILE A 18 3.96 2.16 -24.40
CA ILE A 18 3.28 2.61 -25.63
C ILE A 18 2.30 3.73 -25.29
N GLN A 19 1.41 3.50 -24.33
CA GLN A 19 0.44 4.52 -23.93
C GLN A 19 1.08 5.79 -23.36
N GLN A 20 2.23 5.69 -22.69
CA GLN A 20 2.97 6.85 -22.18
C GLN A 20 3.58 7.64 -23.33
N ALA A 21 4.19 6.96 -24.31
CA ALA A 21 4.79 7.59 -25.48
C ALA A 21 3.74 8.30 -26.34
N GLU A 22 2.61 7.65 -26.64
CA GLU A 22 1.52 8.25 -27.39
C GLU A 22 0.96 9.49 -26.70
N ARG A 23 0.71 9.41 -25.38
CA ARG A 23 0.19 10.55 -24.61
C ARG A 23 1.14 11.76 -24.60
N LEU A 24 2.42 11.53 -24.34
CA LEU A 24 3.40 12.62 -24.27
C LEU A 24 3.67 13.22 -25.65
N THR A 25 3.78 12.39 -26.69
CA THR A 25 4.06 12.88 -28.04
C THR A 25 2.85 13.53 -28.73
N ALA A 26 1.62 13.20 -28.31
CA ALA A 26 0.41 13.88 -28.77
C ALA A 26 0.39 15.37 -28.41
N ALA A 27 1.08 15.79 -27.35
CA ALA A 27 1.23 17.19 -26.97
C ALA A 27 2.31 17.95 -27.79
N GLY A 28 2.92 17.30 -28.79
CA GLY A 28 3.96 17.90 -29.64
C GLY A 28 5.39 17.76 -29.10
N ASP A 29 5.57 17.02 -28.00
CA ASP A 29 6.86 16.67 -27.43
C ASP A 29 7.47 15.44 -28.10
N TYR A 30 8.74 15.19 -27.82
CA TYR A 30 9.55 14.10 -28.38
C TYR A 30 9.89 13.05 -27.32
N MET A 31 10.21 11.84 -27.76
CA MET A 31 10.64 10.77 -26.87
C MET A 31 11.78 9.96 -27.46
N SER A 32 12.82 9.74 -26.67
CA SER A 32 13.90 8.79 -26.95
C SER A 32 13.84 7.65 -25.94
N ILE A 33 13.55 6.46 -26.45
CA ILE A 33 13.28 5.27 -25.64
C ILE A 33 14.53 4.38 -25.60
N HIS A 34 15.01 4.11 -24.39
CA HIS A 34 15.89 2.99 -24.11
C HIS A 34 15.10 1.91 -23.37
N PHE A 35 14.93 0.77 -24.04
CA PHE A 35 14.38 -0.44 -23.46
C PHE A 35 15.51 -1.41 -23.07
N ASP A 36 15.61 -1.75 -21.79
CA ASP A 36 16.73 -2.50 -21.22
C ASP A 36 17.07 -3.76 -22.04
N GLY A 37 18.35 -3.97 -22.33
CA GLY A 37 18.86 -5.13 -23.08
C GLY A 37 18.66 -6.48 -22.37
N ARG A 38 18.28 -6.50 -21.09
CA ARG A 38 17.89 -7.71 -20.34
C ARG A 38 16.40 -8.05 -20.51
N ALA A 39 15.59 -7.08 -20.93
CA ALA A 39 14.16 -7.30 -21.12
C ALA A 39 13.91 -8.18 -22.35
N LYS A 40 12.79 -8.93 -22.28
CA LYS A 40 12.32 -9.85 -23.32
C LYS A 40 12.34 -9.20 -24.71
N PRO A 41 12.96 -9.82 -25.73
CA PRO A 41 13.00 -9.28 -27.09
C PRO A 41 11.60 -8.98 -27.66
N GLU A 42 10.61 -9.80 -27.30
CA GLU A 42 9.22 -9.68 -27.75
C GLU A 42 8.58 -8.38 -27.25
N HIS A 43 8.85 -7.99 -26.01
CA HIS A 43 8.35 -6.71 -25.47
C HIS A 43 8.97 -5.51 -26.20
N PHE A 44 10.25 -5.60 -26.55
CA PHE A 44 10.90 -4.52 -27.32
C PHE A 44 10.33 -4.43 -28.74
N GLN A 45 10.10 -5.58 -29.38
CA GLN A 45 9.51 -5.65 -30.70
C GLN A 45 8.10 -5.04 -30.68
N GLN A 46 7.28 -5.38 -29.69
CA GLN A 46 5.94 -4.80 -29.52
C GLN A 46 5.97 -3.27 -29.43
N ILE A 47 6.89 -2.69 -28.65
CA ILE A 47 7.02 -1.22 -28.54
C ILE A 47 7.47 -0.63 -29.87
N LYS A 48 8.42 -1.28 -30.56
CA LYS A 48 8.89 -0.84 -31.87
C LYS A 48 7.81 -0.88 -32.93
N ASP A 49 7.01 -1.94 -32.98
CA ASP A 49 5.94 -2.10 -33.95
C ASP A 49 4.84 -1.05 -33.72
N ALA A 50 4.54 -0.73 -32.46
CA ALA A 50 3.52 0.26 -32.11
C ALA A 50 3.97 1.71 -32.34
N LEU A 51 5.24 2.04 -32.09
CA LEU A 51 5.73 3.43 -32.08
C LEU A 51 6.68 3.76 -33.24
N GLY A 52 7.07 2.79 -34.07
CA GLY A 52 8.11 2.95 -35.08
C GLY A 52 7.79 4.00 -36.15
N ASP A 53 6.51 4.19 -36.46
CA ASP A 53 6.04 5.17 -37.44
C ASP A 53 5.78 6.56 -36.83
N ASN A 54 5.88 6.71 -35.49
CA ASN A 54 5.69 7.99 -34.83
C ASN A 54 6.96 8.86 -34.98
N ALA A 55 6.87 9.91 -35.79
CA ALA A 55 7.97 10.83 -36.07
C ALA A 55 8.52 11.58 -34.82
N ASN A 56 7.77 11.59 -33.72
CA ASN A 56 8.19 12.17 -32.45
C ASN A 56 8.81 11.13 -31.50
N VAL A 57 8.95 9.86 -31.90
CA VAL A 57 9.58 8.79 -31.13
C VAL A 57 10.85 8.31 -31.82
N THR A 58 11.89 8.07 -31.04
CA THR A 58 13.11 7.39 -31.50
C THR A 58 13.56 6.37 -30.47
N PHE A 59 14.39 5.42 -30.90
CA PHE A 59 14.91 4.36 -30.05
C PHE A 59 16.42 4.48 -29.94
N ALA A 60 16.94 4.39 -28.72
CA ALA A 60 18.38 4.44 -28.47
C ALA A 60 19.13 3.46 -29.38
N LYS A 61 20.13 3.96 -30.12
CA LYS A 61 20.90 3.19 -31.13
C LYS A 61 21.43 1.86 -30.58
N LYS A 62 21.76 1.82 -29.29
CA LYS A 62 22.27 0.62 -28.61
C LYS A 62 21.56 0.40 -27.28
N ARG A 63 20.89 -0.76 -27.15
CA ARG A 63 20.34 -1.27 -25.89
C ARG A 63 21.47 -1.73 -24.98
N ILE A 64 21.39 -1.34 -23.71
CA ILE A 64 22.35 -1.68 -22.65
C ILE A 64 21.62 -2.54 -21.62
N LYS A 65 22.31 -3.56 -21.11
CA LYS A 65 21.81 -4.41 -20.02
C LYS A 65 22.01 -3.65 -18.70
N CYS A 66 20.99 -2.94 -18.23
CA CYS A 66 21.14 -2.02 -17.10
C CYS A 66 21.07 -2.76 -15.77
N GLY A 67 22.05 -2.52 -14.90
CA GLY A 67 22.09 -3.02 -13.53
C GLY A 67 21.92 -1.88 -12.55
N TRP A 68 21.22 -2.14 -11.44
CA TRP A 68 21.05 -1.16 -10.39
C TRP A 68 22.42 -0.77 -9.81
N GLY A 69 22.68 0.54 -9.69
CA GLY A 69 23.92 1.10 -9.16
C GLY A 69 25.15 0.95 -10.07
N GLU A 70 24.98 0.58 -11.34
CA GLU A 70 26.07 0.41 -12.30
C GLU A 70 26.17 1.56 -13.30
N TRP A 71 27.36 1.71 -13.89
CA TRP A 71 27.60 2.55 -15.08
C TRP A 71 26.64 2.29 -16.24
N SER A 72 26.10 1.07 -16.34
CA SER A 72 25.17 0.69 -17.41
C SER A 72 23.91 1.56 -17.47
N LEU A 73 23.48 2.17 -16.35
CA LEU A 73 22.40 3.17 -16.34
C LEU A 73 22.84 4.51 -16.97
N VAL A 74 24.01 5.03 -16.60
CA VAL A 74 24.57 6.26 -17.21
C VAL A 74 24.79 6.06 -18.70
N GLN A 75 25.35 4.91 -19.11
CA GLN A 75 25.56 4.60 -20.52
C GLN A 75 24.25 4.52 -21.30
N ALA A 76 23.19 3.95 -20.71
CA ALA A 76 21.86 3.92 -21.32
C ALA A 76 21.30 5.33 -21.51
N SER A 77 21.43 6.19 -20.50
CA SER A 77 21.05 7.61 -20.58
C SER A 77 21.79 8.33 -21.70
N LEU A 78 23.12 8.22 -21.76
CA LEU A 78 23.94 8.87 -22.80
C LEU A 78 23.54 8.41 -24.21
N ASN A 79 23.36 7.10 -24.42
CA ASN A 79 22.94 6.58 -25.72
C ASN A 79 21.56 7.14 -26.15
N ALA A 80 20.63 7.25 -25.21
CA ALA A 80 19.30 7.79 -25.49
C ALA A 80 19.35 9.31 -25.73
N ILE A 81 20.19 10.04 -25.00
CA ILE A 81 20.45 11.48 -25.18
C ILE A 81 21.04 11.76 -26.56
N GLU A 82 22.10 11.06 -26.95
CA GLU A 82 22.73 11.22 -28.27
C GLU A 82 21.74 10.95 -29.39
N THR A 83 20.92 9.90 -29.26
CA THR A 83 19.87 9.59 -30.23
C THR A 83 18.81 10.70 -30.30
N ALA A 84 18.42 11.27 -29.16
CA ALA A 84 17.46 12.36 -29.09
C ALA A 84 17.99 13.67 -29.70
N LEU A 85 19.26 14.00 -29.44
CA LEU A 85 19.92 15.18 -30.02
C LEU A 85 19.93 15.12 -31.56
N ASP A 86 20.26 13.96 -32.11
CA ASP A 86 20.32 13.71 -33.55
C ASP A 86 18.91 13.77 -34.18
N ALA A 87 17.92 13.12 -33.56
CA ALA A 87 16.58 12.98 -34.12
C ALA A 87 15.72 14.24 -33.96
N PHE A 88 15.92 15.02 -32.89
CA PHE A 88 15.03 16.11 -32.49
C PHE A 88 15.77 17.45 -32.38
N PRO A 89 16.12 18.08 -33.51
CA PRO A 89 16.84 19.37 -33.51
C PRO A 89 16.04 20.52 -32.89
N ARG A 90 14.71 20.39 -32.81
CA ARG A 90 13.81 21.40 -32.22
C ARG A 90 13.57 21.22 -30.72
N ALA A 91 14.09 20.16 -30.09
CA ALA A 91 13.95 19.96 -28.65
C ALA A 91 14.76 21.02 -27.89
N THR A 92 14.10 21.77 -27.00
CA THR A 92 14.73 22.81 -26.18
C THR A 92 15.15 22.30 -24.80
N HIS A 93 14.43 21.29 -24.30
CA HIS A 93 14.69 20.66 -23.00
C HIS A 93 14.75 19.15 -23.15
N PHE A 94 15.51 18.50 -22.28
CA PHE A 94 15.66 17.06 -22.19
C PHE A 94 15.26 16.64 -20.78
N TYR A 95 14.31 15.72 -20.68
CA TYR A 95 13.73 15.34 -19.39
C TYR A 95 13.87 13.84 -19.16
N MET A 96 14.71 13.46 -18.19
CA MET A 96 14.91 12.08 -17.77
C MET A 96 13.68 11.51 -17.07
N LEU A 97 13.13 10.41 -17.60
CA LEU A 97 11.95 9.71 -17.07
C LEU A 97 12.17 8.19 -17.02
N SER A 98 11.32 7.53 -16.22
CA SER A 98 11.15 6.08 -16.24
C SER A 98 9.72 5.71 -16.63
N GLY A 99 9.50 4.45 -16.97
CA GLY A 99 8.14 3.92 -17.24
C GLY A 99 7.18 4.01 -16.05
N ASP A 100 7.69 4.28 -14.84
CA ASP A 100 6.91 4.45 -13.62
C ASP A 100 6.56 5.94 -13.33
N CYS A 101 6.95 6.86 -14.20
CA CYS A 101 6.68 8.30 -14.07
C CYS A 101 5.40 8.70 -14.81
N MET A 102 4.62 9.63 -14.24
CA MET A 102 3.50 10.27 -14.95
C MET A 102 3.47 11.77 -14.71
N ALA A 103 2.97 12.53 -15.68
CA ALA A 103 2.76 13.96 -15.54
C ALA A 103 1.66 14.23 -14.50
N ILE A 104 1.87 15.24 -13.66
CA ILE A 104 0.90 15.73 -12.66
C ILE A 104 0.45 17.17 -12.94
N LYS A 105 0.82 17.67 -14.11
CA LYS A 105 0.44 18.96 -14.70
C LYS A 105 0.07 18.75 -16.17
N SER A 106 -0.68 19.68 -16.74
CA SER A 106 -0.97 19.67 -18.18
C SER A 106 0.27 19.97 -19.02
N ALA A 107 0.28 19.52 -20.27
CA ALA A 107 1.36 19.85 -21.21
C ALA A 107 1.53 21.37 -21.37
N GLN A 108 0.42 22.10 -21.51
CA GLN A 108 0.40 23.57 -21.59
C GLN A 108 1.08 24.23 -20.38
N TYR A 109 0.79 23.76 -19.17
CA TYR A 109 1.44 24.27 -17.96
C TYR A 109 2.93 23.97 -17.97
N ILE A 110 3.31 22.73 -18.33
CA ILE A 110 4.70 22.28 -18.37
C ILE A 110 5.52 23.11 -19.37
N HIS A 111 5.01 23.33 -20.58
CA HIS A 111 5.68 24.15 -21.59
C HIS A 111 5.83 25.59 -21.12
N SER A 112 4.75 26.19 -20.57
CA SER A 112 4.79 27.55 -20.03
C SER A 112 5.79 27.68 -18.87
N PHE A 113 5.85 26.69 -17.98
CA PHE A 113 6.79 26.67 -16.86
C PHE A 113 8.24 26.67 -17.36
N LEU A 114 8.58 25.81 -18.31
CA LEU A 114 9.95 25.72 -18.84
C LEU A 114 10.32 26.92 -19.72
N GLU A 115 9.36 27.55 -20.41
CA GLU A 115 9.61 28.79 -21.17
C GLU A 115 9.89 29.97 -20.26
N ASN A 116 9.16 30.08 -19.15
CA ASN A 116 9.30 31.19 -18.21
C ASN A 116 10.51 31.01 -17.27
N ASN A 117 11.11 29.83 -17.22
CA ASN A 117 12.22 29.52 -16.33
C ASN A 117 13.36 28.84 -17.11
N ASP A 118 14.21 29.65 -17.75
CA ASP A 118 15.39 29.18 -18.48
C ASP A 118 16.52 28.73 -17.53
N ARG A 119 16.31 27.58 -16.87
CA ARG A 119 17.25 26.97 -15.90
C ARG A 119 17.37 25.47 -16.09
N ASP A 120 18.48 24.92 -15.62
CA ASP A 120 18.71 23.47 -15.50
C ASP A 120 18.21 22.97 -14.14
N TYR A 121 17.29 22.01 -14.15
CA TYR A 121 16.71 21.44 -12.94
C TYR A 121 17.35 20.09 -12.63
N ILE A 122 18.30 20.09 -11.70
CA ILE A 122 18.99 18.90 -11.23
C ILE A 122 19.40 19.07 -9.78
N GLU A 123 19.09 18.08 -8.94
CA GLU A 123 19.66 18.03 -7.59
C GLU A 123 21.18 17.84 -7.70
N SER A 124 21.95 18.76 -7.14
CA SER A 124 23.40 18.72 -7.10
C SER A 124 23.87 19.29 -5.76
N PHE A 125 24.21 18.40 -4.85
CA PHE A 125 24.76 18.73 -3.54
C PHE A 125 26.20 18.23 -3.47
N ASP A 126 27.04 18.92 -2.69
CA ASP A 126 28.41 18.47 -2.50
C ASP A 126 28.45 17.04 -1.97
N PHE A 127 29.22 16.17 -2.62
CA PHE A 127 29.22 14.75 -2.31
C PHE A 127 29.72 14.45 -0.89
N PHE A 128 30.67 15.24 -0.37
CA PHE A 128 31.34 15.02 0.90
C PHE A 128 30.74 15.83 2.05
N GLU A 129 30.35 17.07 1.79
CA GLU A 129 29.87 18.00 2.82
C GLU A 129 28.36 17.90 3.05
N SER A 130 27.59 17.44 2.06
CA SER A 130 26.13 17.37 2.21
C SER A 130 25.65 16.14 3.00
N ASP A 131 24.46 16.29 3.60
CA ASP A 131 23.70 15.24 4.29
C ASP A 131 22.81 14.42 3.34
N TRP A 132 23.06 14.46 2.02
CA TRP A 132 22.28 13.71 1.05
C TRP A 132 22.43 12.19 1.26
N ILE A 133 23.66 11.73 1.51
CA ILE A 133 23.95 10.35 1.94
C ILE A 133 23.83 10.27 3.45
N LYS A 134 22.69 9.80 3.95
CA LYS A 134 22.44 9.68 5.40
C LYS A 134 23.06 8.44 6.04
N THR A 135 23.20 7.37 5.28
CA THR A 135 23.65 6.06 5.79
C THR A 135 24.39 5.27 4.72
N GLY A 136 25.36 4.44 5.13
CA GLY A 136 26.10 3.52 4.26
C GLY A 136 27.43 4.09 3.77
N MET A 137 27.99 3.47 2.72
CA MET A 137 29.24 3.90 2.08
C MET A 137 29.08 5.31 1.51
N LYS A 138 30.07 6.19 1.75
CA LYS A 138 30.09 7.57 1.22
C LYS A 138 31.31 7.74 0.34
N GLU A 139 32.48 7.96 0.92
CA GLU A 139 33.72 8.10 0.18
C GLU A 139 34.06 6.83 -0.62
N GLU A 140 33.77 5.65 -0.06
CA GLU A 140 34.07 4.36 -0.67
C GLU A 140 33.35 4.12 -2.00
N ARG A 141 32.27 4.87 -2.29
CA ARG A 141 31.60 4.83 -3.59
C ARG A 141 32.50 5.32 -4.71
N LEU A 142 33.41 6.25 -4.39
CA LEU A 142 34.27 6.96 -5.33
C LEU A 142 35.69 6.39 -5.35
N ILE A 143 36.30 6.16 -4.19
CA ILE A 143 37.73 5.80 -4.08
C ILE A 143 38.01 4.32 -4.40
N TYR A 144 37.02 3.44 -4.29
CA TYR A 144 37.14 2.03 -4.69
C TYR A 144 36.45 1.75 -6.03
N ARG A 145 36.92 0.71 -6.71
CA ARG A 145 36.43 0.28 -8.02
C ARG A 145 35.37 -0.81 -7.83
N HIS A 146 34.15 -0.53 -8.28
CA HIS A 146 32.99 -1.40 -8.11
C HIS A 146 32.67 -2.16 -9.40
N TYR A 147 33.42 -3.24 -9.64
CA TYR A 147 33.31 -4.05 -10.88
C TYR A 147 32.12 -5.02 -10.89
N PHE A 148 31.61 -5.36 -9.71
CA PHE A 148 30.53 -6.34 -9.56
C PHE A 148 29.26 -5.63 -9.11
N ASN A 149 28.10 -6.15 -9.49
CA ASN A 149 26.83 -5.62 -9.03
C ASN A 149 26.53 -6.13 -7.61
N GLU A 150 26.22 -5.22 -6.69
CA GLU A 150 25.87 -5.58 -5.30
C GLU A 150 24.63 -6.48 -5.23
N ARG A 151 23.59 -6.21 -6.02
CA ARG A 151 22.32 -6.96 -5.96
C ARG A 151 22.40 -8.34 -6.59
N THR A 152 23.12 -8.49 -7.71
CA THR A 152 23.18 -9.79 -8.43
C THR A 152 24.39 -10.64 -8.04
N GLN A 153 25.48 -10.02 -7.58
CA GLN A 153 26.72 -10.71 -7.22
C GLN A 153 27.29 -10.23 -5.86
N PRO A 154 26.50 -10.29 -4.76
CA PRO A 154 26.86 -9.69 -3.47
C PRO A 154 28.17 -10.25 -2.91
N LYS A 155 28.41 -11.56 -3.03
CA LYS A 155 29.65 -12.20 -2.54
C LYS A 155 30.90 -11.64 -3.23
N ARG A 156 30.86 -11.48 -4.56
CA ARG A 156 31.99 -10.95 -5.34
C ARG A 156 32.17 -9.46 -5.11
N TYR A 157 31.07 -8.71 -4.98
CA TYR A 157 31.07 -7.30 -4.65
C TYR A 157 31.80 -7.05 -3.33
N TYR A 158 31.33 -7.65 -2.23
CA TYR A 158 31.93 -7.44 -0.91
C TYR A 158 33.33 -8.05 -0.79
N TRP A 159 33.63 -9.15 -1.48
CA TRP A 159 35.00 -9.67 -1.56
C TRP A 159 35.96 -8.68 -2.25
N SER A 160 35.59 -8.14 -3.41
CA SER A 160 36.39 -7.14 -4.15
C SER A 160 36.55 -5.84 -3.34
N TYR A 161 35.49 -5.40 -2.68
CA TYR A 161 35.52 -4.24 -1.79
C TYR A 161 36.48 -4.47 -0.61
N SER A 162 36.36 -5.61 0.08
CA SER A 162 37.19 -5.95 1.25
C SER A 162 38.66 -6.11 0.87
N LEU A 163 38.94 -6.64 -0.32
CA LEU A 163 40.29 -6.76 -0.86
C LEU A 163 40.92 -5.38 -1.10
N GLN A 164 40.20 -4.49 -1.78
CA GLN A 164 40.67 -3.12 -2.01
C GLN A 164 40.94 -2.37 -0.70
N LYS A 165 40.03 -2.51 0.27
CA LYS A 165 40.20 -1.93 1.61
C LYS A 165 41.39 -2.51 2.37
N ARG A 166 41.59 -3.83 2.32
CA ARG A 166 42.72 -4.51 3.00
C ARG A 166 44.08 -4.08 2.44
N PHE A 167 44.15 -3.81 1.14
CA PHE A 167 45.39 -3.46 0.46
C PHE A 167 45.55 -1.96 0.17
N GLY A 168 44.64 -1.11 0.64
CA GLY A 168 44.69 0.35 0.40
C GLY A 168 44.64 0.74 -1.08
N LEU A 169 43.89 -0.01 -1.91
CA LEU A 169 43.83 0.18 -3.37
C LEU A 169 42.88 1.31 -3.78
N GLU A 170 43.02 2.45 -3.12
CA GLU A 170 42.24 3.66 -3.37
C GLU A 170 42.65 4.29 -4.71
N ARG A 171 41.74 5.05 -5.31
CA ARG A 171 42.03 5.86 -6.50
C ARG A 171 41.75 7.31 -6.20
N GLU A 172 42.53 8.17 -6.84
CA GLU A 172 42.27 9.61 -6.80
C GLU A 172 41.02 9.96 -7.60
N ILE A 173 40.29 10.94 -7.09
CA ILE A 173 39.22 11.62 -7.81
C ILE A 173 39.89 12.65 -8.74
N PRO A 174 39.40 12.86 -9.97
CA PRO A 174 39.93 13.92 -10.84
C PRO A 174 39.93 15.27 -10.10
N HIS A 175 41.13 15.84 -9.89
CA HIS A 175 41.37 16.99 -9.00
C HIS A 175 40.63 18.27 -9.40
N ASP A 176 40.23 18.39 -10.67
CA ASP A 176 39.49 19.52 -11.23
C ASP A 176 37.97 19.38 -11.09
N LEU A 177 37.47 18.26 -10.58
CA LEU A 177 36.06 17.98 -10.40
C LEU A 177 35.65 18.02 -8.93
N GLN A 178 34.72 18.93 -8.61
CA GLN A 178 33.95 18.85 -7.38
C GLN A 178 32.80 17.87 -7.56
N VAL A 179 32.92 16.67 -7.00
CA VAL A 179 31.90 15.63 -7.14
C VAL A 179 30.61 16.05 -6.45
N GLN A 180 29.50 15.94 -7.17
CA GLN A 180 28.16 16.24 -6.68
C GLN A 180 27.32 14.97 -6.61
N ILE A 181 26.25 15.02 -5.80
CA ILE A 181 25.25 13.97 -5.69
C ILE A 181 23.82 14.54 -5.70
N GLY A 182 22.86 13.77 -6.19
CA GLY A 182 21.44 14.10 -6.14
C GLY A 182 20.59 13.00 -6.75
N SER A 183 19.31 13.26 -6.98
CA SER A 183 18.44 12.32 -7.67
C SER A 183 18.86 12.07 -9.12
N GLN A 184 18.64 10.85 -9.62
CA GLN A 184 18.77 10.47 -11.03
C GLN A 184 17.89 11.31 -11.98
N TRP A 185 16.78 11.90 -11.50
CA TRP A 185 15.81 12.60 -12.33
C TRP A 185 16.16 14.09 -12.47
N TRP A 186 16.24 14.55 -13.71
CA TRP A 186 16.55 15.93 -14.06
C TRP A 186 15.79 16.39 -15.31
N CYS A 187 15.70 17.71 -15.47
CA CYS A 187 15.27 18.36 -16.71
C CYS A 187 16.33 19.41 -17.08
N LEU A 188 17.02 19.19 -18.19
CA LEU A 188 18.17 19.99 -18.61
C LEU A 188 17.88 20.64 -19.95
N ARG A 189 18.43 21.83 -20.14
CA ARG A 189 18.34 22.58 -21.40
C ARG A 189 19.21 21.92 -22.46
N ARG A 190 18.85 22.12 -23.73
CA ARG A 190 19.59 21.57 -24.87
C ARG A 190 21.08 21.90 -24.80
N ARG A 191 21.43 23.18 -24.55
CA ARG A 191 22.83 23.62 -24.47
C ARG A 191 23.64 22.83 -23.44
N THR A 192 23.05 22.57 -22.28
CA THR A 192 23.67 21.83 -21.19
C THR A 192 23.91 20.37 -21.59
N ILE A 193 22.93 19.76 -22.25
CA ILE A 193 23.06 18.42 -22.80
C ILE A 193 24.15 18.32 -23.88
N GLU A 194 24.22 19.29 -24.79
CA GLU A 194 25.27 19.35 -25.81
C GLU A 194 26.67 19.50 -25.17
N SER A 195 26.81 20.40 -24.18
CA SER A 195 28.05 20.54 -23.40
C SER A 195 28.45 19.25 -22.68
N ILE A 196 27.50 18.52 -22.09
CA ILE A 196 27.76 17.22 -21.45
C ILE A 196 28.26 16.21 -22.48
N VAL A 197 27.60 16.10 -23.63
CA VAL A 197 28.01 15.17 -24.69
C VAL A 197 29.41 15.48 -25.20
N GLU A 198 29.73 16.76 -25.46
CA GLU A 198 31.08 17.16 -25.85
C GLU A 198 32.12 16.90 -24.75
N PHE A 199 31.77 17.13 -23.48
CA PHE A 199 32.64 16.78 -22.36
C PHE A 199 32.94 15.28 -22.32
N THR A 200 31.95 14.41 -22.55
CA THR A 200 32.17 12.95 -22.58
C THR A 200 33.10 12.51 -23.72
N LYS A 201 33.17 13.30 -24.80
CA LYS A 201 34.12 13.10 -25.91
C LYS A 201 35.53 13.54 -25.52
N ALA A 202 35.66 14.70 -24.87
CA ALA A 202 36.94 15.28 -24.49
C ALA A 202 37.61 14.57 -23.29
N ARG A 203 36.86 14.30 -22.21
CA ARG A 203 37.39 13.84 -20.91
C ARG A 203 37.19 12.34 -20.69
N LYS A 204 37.98 11.54 -21.40
CA LYS A 204 37.95 10.06 -21.30
C LYS A 204 38.39 9.53 -19.93
N ASP A 205 39.23 10.27 -19.23
CA ASP A 205 39.65 10.04 -17.85
C ASP A 205 38.44 10.05 -16.89
N VAL A 206 37.57 11.06 -17.00
CA VAL A 206 36.35 11.18 -16.17
C VAL A 206 35.37 10.05 -16.48
N MET A 207 35.22 9.70 -17.76
CA MET A 207 34.41 8.55 -18.16
C MET A 207 34.95 7.24 -17.59
N ALA A 208 36.27 7.05 -17.57
CA ALA A 208 36.90 5.87 -16.96
C ALA A 208 36.70 5.86 -15.43
N PHE A 209 36.73 7.02 -14.78
CA PHE A 209 36.43 7.15 -13.35
C PHE A 209 34.99 6.70 -13.04
N PHE A 210 33.97 7.28 -13.66
CA PHE A 210 32.58 6.94 -13.34
C PHE A 210 32.16 5.53 -13.76
N ARG A 211 32.86 4.90 -14.71
CA ARG A 211 32.59 3.51 -15.13
C ARG A 211 32.67 2.48 -14.01
N THR A 212 33.46 2.75 -12.98
CA THR A 212 33.63 1.85 -11.83
C THR A 212 33.23 2.52 -10.51
N THR A 213 32.51 3.65 -10.57
CA THR A 213 31.88 4.29 -9.41
C THR A 213 30.58 3.55 -9.08
N TRP A 214 30.26 3.43 -7.79
CA TRP A 214 28.97 2.84 -7.37
C TRP A 214 27.86 3.90 -7.36
N ILE A 215 26.71 3.55 -7.94
CA ILE A 215 25.55 4.45 -8.15
C ILE A 215 25.97 5.73 -8.90
N PRO A 216 26.59 5.62 -10.10
CA PRO A 216 27.04 6.78 -10.85
C PRO A 216 25.87 7.55 -11.48
N ASP A 217 24.67 6.97 -11.56
CA ASP A 217 23.46 7.62 -12.06
C ASP A 217 22.93 8.75 -11.15
N GLU A 218 23.38 8.80 -9.89
CA GLU A 218 23.09 9.86 -8.93
C GLU A 218 24.25 10.86 -8.75
N THR A 219 25.38 10.67 -9.44
CA THR A 219 26.57 11.54 -9.30
C THR A 219 27.13 12.08 -10.61
N PHE A 220 27.03 11.33 -11.71
CA PHE A 220 27.65 11.67 -12.99
C PHE A 220 27.08 12.96 -13.59
N PHE A 221 25.76 13.02 -13.82
CA PHE A 221 25.15 14.20 -14.42
C PHE A 221 25.22 15.41 -13.50
N GLN A 222 25.10 15.18 -12.19
CA GLN A 222 25.15 16.19 -11.14
C GLN A 222 26.52 16.89 -11.13
N THR A 223 27.59 16.09 -11.15
CA THR A 223 28.98 16.59 -11.18
C THR A 223 29.23 17.36 -12.48
N LEU A 224 28.79 16.81 -13.61
CA LEU A 224 29.03 17.40 -14.93
C LEU A 224 28.28 18.72 -15.12
N VAL A 225 27.00 18.79 -14.72
CA VAL A 225 26.23 20.03 -14.81
C VAL A 225 26.86 21.11 -13.92
N ARG A 226 27.21 20.80 -12.66
CA ARG A 226 27.82 21.78 -11.76
C ARG A 226 29.22 22.23 -12.22
N HIS A 227 29.95 21.37 -12.93
CA HIS A 227 31.26 21.70 -13.49
C HIS A 227 31.17 22.54 -14.77
N LEU A 228 30.14 22.35 -15.59
CA LEU A 228 30.02 22.96 -16.92
C LEU A 228 29.14 24.22 -16.94
N ILE A 229 28.18 24.33 -16.04
CA ILE A 229 27.13 25.36 -16.07
C ILE A 229 27.26 26.31 -14.87
N PRO A 230 27.13 27.63 -15.07
CA PRO A 230 27.13 28.60 -13.98
C PRO A 230 26.01 28.32 -12.96
N GLU A 231 26.33 28.48 -11.67
CA GLU A 231 25.39 28.20 -10.58
C GLU A 231 24.07 28.98 -10.66
N ALA A 232 24.11 30.23 -11.15
CA ALA A 232 22.91 31.06 -11.31
C ALA A 232 21.88 30.50 -12.31
N GLU A 233 22.29 29.55 -13.14
CA GLU A 233 21.44 28.89 -14.14
C GLU A 233 20.98 27.49 -13.71
N ILE A 234 21.41 27.03 -12.54
CA ILE A 234 21.07 25.72 -11.98
C ILE A 234 20.06 25.92 -10.86
N GLU A 235 18.91 25.27 -10.99
CA GLU A 235 17.98 25.10 -9.88
C GLU A 235 18.25 23.74 -9.21
N THR A 236 18.68 23.76 -7.95
CA THR A 236 19.11 22.56 -7.20
C THR A 236 17.92 21.75 -6.69
N ARG A 237 17.12 21.23 -7.62
CA ARG A 237 15.94 20.39 -7.36
C ARG A 237 15.59 19.54 -8.58
N THR A 238 14.77 18.51 -8.38
CA THR A 238 14.10 17.83 -9.49
C THR A 238 12.74 18.47 -9.80
N LEU A 239 12.24 18.22 -11.01
CA LEU A 239 10.85 18.48 -11.40
C LEU A 239 9.95 17.24 -11.27
N THR A 240 10.51 16.12 -10.78
CA THR A 240 9.79 14.86 -10.58
C THR A 240 9.59 14.61 -9.08
N PHE A 241 8.34 14.68 -8.63
CA PHE A 241 7.96 14.41 -7.25
C PHE A 241 8.21 12.95 -6.89
N LEU A 242 8.90 12.74 -5.79
CA LEU A 242 9.28 11.44 -5.28
C LEU A 242 9.32 11.48 -3.76
N MET A 243 8.86 10.39 -3.17
CA MET A 243 8.86 10.17 -1.72
C MET A 243 9.54 8.85 -1.41
N PHE A 244 10.24 8.84 -0.29
CA PHE A 244 10.84 7.65 0.26
C PHE A 244 10.22 7.37 1.63
N THR A 245 10.11 6.09 1.97
CA THR A 245 9.86 5.68 3.34
C THR A 245 11.08 6.00 4.19
N ASP A 246 10.93 5.98 5.51
CA ASP A 246 12.07 6.16 6.43
C ASP A 246 13.14 5.06 6.32
N TYR A 247 12.81 3.95 5.65
CA TYR A 247 13.74 2.87 5.32
C TYR A 247 14.44 3.07 3.97
N GLY A 248 14.26 4.24 3.33
CA GLY A 248 14.89 4.57 2.03
C GLY A 248 14.24 3.89 0.83
N MET A 249 13.05 3.31 0.97
CA MET A 249 12.34 2.67 -0.14
C MET A 249 11.41 3.67 -0.86
N PRO A 250 11.38 3.70 -2.20
CA PRO A 250 10.49 4.61 -2.92
C PRO A 250 9.02 4.27 -2.67
N VAL A 251 8.20 5.29 -2.40
CA VAL A 251 6.75 5.16 -2.20
C VAL A 251 6.05 5.05 -3.56
N SER A 252 5.02 4.19 -3.62
CA SER A 252 4.14 4.08 -4.79
C SER A 252 2.81 4.80 -4.54
N PHE A 253 2.33 5.56 -5.53
CA PHE A 253 1.08 6.31 -5.46
C PHE A 253 -0.10 5.52 -6.05
N TYR A 254 -1.27 5.58 -5.39
CA TYR A 254 -2.52 4.90 -5.73
C TYR A 254 -3.66 5.90 -5.99
N ASN A 255 -4.85 5.40 -6.32
CA ASN A 255 -6.02 6.19 -6.76
C ASN A 255 -6.37 7.39 -5.87
N ASP A 256 -6.19 7.25 -4.56
CA ASP A 256 -6.47 8.25 -3.52
C ASP A 256 -5.47 9.43 -3.50
N HIS A 257 -4.37 9.36 -4.24
CA HIS A 257 -3.33 10.40 -4.22
C HIS A 257 -3.48 11.48 -5.29
N TYR A 258 -4.52 11.47 -6.14
CA TYR A 258 -4.64 12.42 -7.25
C TYR A 258 -4.53 13.89 -6.80
N ASP A 259 -5.38 14.34 -5.87
CA ASP A 259 -5.42 15.74 -5.46
C ASP A 259 -4.12 16.19 -4.77
N MET A 260 -3.53 15.30 -3.96
CA MET A 260 -2.24 15.53 -3.32
C MET A 260 -1.13 15.72 -4.36
N LEU A 261 -1.11 14.91 -5.42
CA LEU A 261 -0.12 15.06 -6.51
C LEU A 261 -0.29 16.39 -7.25
N LEU A 262 -1.53 16.80 -7.56
CA LEU A 262 -1.81 18.05 -8.26
C LEU A 262 -1.45 19.30 -7.43
N SER A 263 -1.45 19.20 -6.11
CA SER A 263 -1.07 20.31 -5.23
C SER A 263 0.45 20.46 -5.05
N GLN A 264 1.26 19.53 -5.58
CA GLN A 264 2.71 19.61 -5.49
C GLN A 264 3.28 20.54 -6.56
N ASP A 265 4.33 21.27 -6.20
CA ASP A 265 5.11 22.14 -7.10
C ASP A 265 6.05 21.32 -8.01
N PHE A 266 5.57 20.26 -8.63
CA PHE A 266 6.37 19.39 -9.51
C PHE A 266 5.61 19.15 -10.81
N LEU A 267 6.31 18.76 -11.87
CA LEU A 267 5.73 18.52 -13.18
C LEU A 267 5.32 17.05 -13.38
N PHE A 268 6.13 16.14 -12.83
CA PHE A 268 5.89 14.69 -12.87
C PHE A 268 5.89 14.11 -11.46
N ALA A 269 5.40 12.88 -11.30
CA ALA A 269 5.52 12.10 -10.08
C ALA A 269 6.01 10.68 -10.35
N ARG A 270 6.73 10.13 -9.36
CA ARG A 270 7.25 8.76 -9.36
C ARG A 270 7.20 8.19 -7.94
N LYS A 271 6.67 6.98 -7.71
CA LYS A 271 6.26 5.94 -8.68
C LYS A 271 4.74 5.78 -8.69
N ILE A 272 4.11 5.82 -9.85
CA ILE A 272 2.68 5.49 -9.95
C ILE A 272 2.52 3.96 -9.97
N SER A 273 1.63 3.42 -9.15
CA SER A 273 1.36 1.98 -9.13
C SER A 273 0.70 1.54 -10.45
N PRO A 274 1.12 0.41 -11.05
CA PRO A 274 0.43 -0.17 -12.22
C PRO A 274 -1.05 -0.46 -11.97
N GLU A 275 -1.41 -0.80 -10.73
CA GLU A 275 -2.75 -1.13 -10.27
C GLU A 275 -3.63 0.12 -10.06
N ALA A 276 -3.05 1.32 -10.01
CA ALA A 276 -3.75 2.59 -9.83
C ALA A 276 -4.45 3.07 -11.13
N ARG A 277 -5.36 2.25 -11.66
CA ARG A 277 -5.99 2.47 -12.98
C ARG A 277 -6.71 3.81 -13.09
N GLU A 278 -7.45 4.20 -12.05
CA GLU A 278 -8.17 5.48 -12.02
C GLU A 278 -7.21 6.65 -12.00
N LEU A 279 -6.17 6.62 -11.15
CA LEU A 279 -5.15 7.65 -11.10
C LEU A 279 -4.48 7.83 -12.47
N ARG A 280 -4.06 6.72 -13.10
CA ARG A 280 -3.39 6.72 -14.40
C ARG A 280 -4.29 7.28 -15.51
N ALA A 281 -5.60 7.00 -15.47
CA ALA A 281 -6.56 7.55 -16.41
C ALA A 281 -6.74 9.06 -16.21
N ARG A 282 -6.96 9.49 -14.95
CA ARG A 282 -7.15 10.92 -14.61
C ARG A 282 -5.92 11.77 -14.92
N LEU A 283 -4.70 11.27 -14.64
CA LEU A 283 -3.46 11.97 -15.00
C LEU A 283 -3.24 12.01 -16.52
N GLY A 284 -3.65 10.96 -17.24
CA GLY A 284 -3.63 10.96 -18.70
C GLY A 284 -4.54 12.04 -19.30
N ALA A 285 -5.77 12.14 -18.81
CA ALA A 285 -6.72 13.17 -19.22
C ALA A 285 -6.22 14.59 -18.84
N LEU A 286 -5.64 14.75 -17.64
CA LEU A 286 -5.06 16.01 -17.19
C LEU A 286 -3.95 16.51 -18.10
N TYR A 287 -3.06 15.62 -18.56
CA TYR A 287 -1.93 16.02 -19.39
C TYR A 287 -2.38 16.68 -20.71
N ALA A 288 -3.47 16.18 -21.29
CA ALA A 288 -4.07 16.71 -22.52
C ALA A 288 -5.02 17.91 -22.30
N ALA A 289 -5.31 18.27 -21.04
CA ALA A 289 -6.23 19.37 -20.74
C ALA A 289 -5.56 20.74 -20.91
N GLU A 290 -6.34 21.72 -21.39
CA GLU A 290 -5.92 23.11 -21.53
C GLU A 290 -6.65 24.00 -20.50
N GLY A 291 -6.05 25.14 -20.13
CA GLY A 291 -6.66 26.12 -19.24
C GLY A 291 -6.83 25.66 -17.79
N VAL A 292 -6.10 24.62 -17.38
CA VAL A 292 -6.15 24.11 -15.99
C VAL A 292 -5.36 25.03 -15.06
N ASP A 293 -6.04 25.56 -14.05
CA ASP A 293 -5.40 26.30 -12.96
C ASP A 293 -4.98 25.34 -11.83
N PHE A 294 -3.72 25.44 -11.40
CA PHE A 294 -3.14 24.56 -10.38
C PHE A 294 -2.90 25.33 -9.08
N LYS A 295 -3.60 24.93 -8.01
CA LYS A 295 -3.37 25.47 -6.66
C LYS A 295 -2.24 24.72 -5.98
N ILE A 296 -1.04 25.29 -6.04
CA ILE A 296 0.18 24.70 -5.47
C ILE A 296 0.26 24.99 -3.97
N SER A 297 0.27 23.94 -3.14
CA SER A 297 0.50 24.02 -1.69
C SER A 297 1.87 23.46 -1.28
N GLY A 298 2.41 22.48 -2.01
CA GLY A 298 3.73 21.89 -1.74
C GLY A 298 3.83 21.05 -0.46
N GLU A 299 2.72 20.75 0.20
CA GLU A 299 2.71 20.13 1.53
C GLU A 299 2.85 18.60 1.52
N GLY A 300 2.97 17.95 0.36
CA GLY A 300 2.85 16.50 0.23
C GLY A 300 3.86 15.71 1.05
N ARG A 301 5.14 16.16 1.08
CA ARG A 301 6.19 15.53 1.90
C ARG A 301 5.90 15.67 3.40
N SER A 302 5.46 16.85 3.83
CA SER A 302 5.13 17.16 5.24
C SER A 302 3.91 16.38 5.69
N LEU A 303 2.87 16.32 4.86
CA LEU A 303 1.66 15.54 5.10
C LEU A 303 2.00 14.05 5.20
N PHE A 304 2.79 13.51 4.27
CA PHE A 304 3.21 12.11 4.33
C PHE A 304 4.00 11.79 5.60
N LYS A 305 4.97 12.64 5.98
CA LYS A 305 5.74 12.47 7.24
C LYS A 305 4.84 12.55 8.46
N PHE A 306 3.88 13.47 8.47
CA PHE A 306 2.89 13.60 9.54
C PHE A 306 2.03 12.34 9.63
N LEU A 307 1.41 11.91 8.52
CA LEU A 307 0.53 10.75 8.46
C LEU A 307 1.25 9.44 8.82
N THR A 308 2.47 9.23 8.32
CA THR A 308 3.29 8.06 8.66
C THR A 308 3.72 8.05 10.12
N GLY A 309 4.17 9.19 10.65
CA GLY A 309 4.53 9.33 12.07
C GLY A 309 3.34 9.09 12.99
N ARG A 310 2.20 9.71 12.69
CA ARG A 310 0.89 9.50 13.32
C ARG A 310 0.47 8.04 13.26
N GLY A 311 0.70 7.37 12.14
CA GLY A 311 0.42 5.95 11.96
C GLY A 311 1.31 4.96 12.67
N ARG A 312 2.46 5.38 13.19
CA ARG A 312 3.32 4.57 14.07
C ARG A 312 2.89 4.60 15.52
N VAL A 313 2.34 5.73 15.97
CA VAL A 313 1.82 5.92 17.34
C VAL A 313 0.34 5.52 17.43
N GLY A 314 -0.14 4.70 16.48
CA GLY A 314 -1.53 4.23 16.43
C GLY A 314 -2.59 5.30 16.14
N ARG A 315 -2.22 6.57 15.95
CA ARG A 315 -3.14 7.70 15.74
C ARG A 315 -3.15 8.11 14.27
N ARG A 316 -3.75 7.33 13.37
CA ARG A 316 -3.78 7.65 11.93
C ARG A 316 -4.86 8.69 11.60
N PHE A 317 -4.54 9.65 10.75
CA PHE A 317 -5.46 10.66 10.22
C PHE A 317 -5.75 10.36 8.74
N GLY A 318 -6.49 9.30 8.50
CA GLY A 318 -6.85 8.87 7.14
C GLY A 318 -7.35 7.45 7.17
N LEU A 319 -8.57 7.25 6.68
CA LEU A 319 -9.20 5.95 6.56
C LEU A 319 -8.43 5.15 5.50
N ARG A 320 -7.96 3.95 5.85
CA ARG A 320 -7.46 2.95 4.89
C ARG A 320 -8.49 2.73 3.77
N PHE A 321 -8.05 2.27 2.60
CA PHE A 321 -8.98 1.90 1.51
C PHE A 321 -9.99 0.81 1.93
N TRP A 322 -9.62 -0.06 2.89
CA TRP A 322 -10.53 -1.01 3.57
C TRP A 322 -11.16 -0.46 4.87
N GLU A 323 -10.89 0.78 5.25
CA GLU A 323 -11.65 1.50 6.29
C GLU A 323 -12.77 2.36 5.68
N THR A 324 -12.76 2.59 4.36
CA THR A 324 -14.01 2.84 3.61
C THR A 324 -15.02 1.69 3.82
N GLU A 325 -14.54 0.53 4.29
CA GLU A 325 -15.28 -0.70 4.62
C GLU A 325 -15.38 -0.95 6.13
N SER A 326 -15.13 0.06 6.98
CA SER A 326 -15.11 -0.11 8.44
C SER A 326 -16.49 -0.20 9.08
N SER A 327 -17.58 0.07 8.37
CA SER A 327 -18.93 -0.11 8.89
C SER A 327 -19.64 -1.23 8.16
N LEU A 328 -20.49 -1.96 8.87
CA LEU A 328 -21.39 -2.94 8.25
C LEU A 328 -22.36 -2.24 7.28
N GLY A 329 -22.62 -0.94 7.49
CA GLY A 329 -23.53 -0.11 6.69
C GLY A 329 -24.75 0.26 7.52
N ARG A 330 -25.30 1.47 7.30
CA ARG A 330 -26.47 1.96 8.04
C ARG A 330 -27.76 1.16 7.76
N GLU A 331 -27.79 0.46 6.62
CA GLU A 331 -28.97 -0.29 6.19
C GLU A 331 -28.97 -1.73 6.72
N ARG A 332 -27.87 -2.18 7.35
CA ARG A 332 -27.73 -3.55 7.86
C ARG A 332 -28.11 -3.65 9.33
N GLU A 333 -28.73 -4.76 9.69
CA GLU A 333 -29.09 -5.16 11.04
C GLU A 333 -28.34 -6.43 11.45
N LEU A 334 -27.56 -6.34 12.54
CA LEU A 334 -26.84 -7.46 13.14
C LEU A 334 -27.55 -7.93 14.41
N LEU A 335 -27.93 -9.19 14.42
CA LEU A 335 -28.61 -9.86 15.52
C LEU A 335 -27.60 -10.77 16.24
N ILE A 336 -27.35 -10.57 17.52
CA ILE A 336 -26.36 -11.36 18.27
C ILE A 336 -27.05 -12.15 19.38
N VAL A 337 -26.93 -13.48 19.32
CA VAL A 337 -27.38 -14.38 20.39
C VAL A 337 -26.19 -14.70 21.30
N ILE A 338 -26.32 -14.42 22.59
CA ILE A 338 -25.26 -14.59 23.58
C ILE A 338 -25.66 -15.73 24.52
N CYS A 339 -24.86 -16.80 24.60
CA CYS A 339 -25.11 -17.88 25.55
C CYS A 339 -23.84 -18.69 25.84
N LYS A 340 -23.58 -18.98 27.12
CA LYS A 340 -22.48 -19.87 27.53
C LYS A 340 -22.77 -21.34 27.20
N LYS A 341 -24.02 -21.79 27.34
CA LYS A 341 -24.42 -23.15 26.93
C LYS A 341 -24.63 -23.17 25.41
N TRP A 342 -23.57 -23.47 24.66
CA TRP A 342 -23.60 -23.36 23.19
C TRP A 342 -24.71 -24.16 22.53
N HIS A 343 -25.08 -25.31 23.09
CA HIS A 343 -26.18 -26.13 22.56
C HIS A 343 -27.55 -25.43 22.68
N VAL A 344 -27.79 -24.62 23.71
CA VAL A 344 -29.05 -23.88 23.89
C VAL A 344 -29.21 -22.83 22.80
N ALA A 345 -28.17 -22.01 22.57
CA ALA A 345 -28.19 -21.02 21.49
C ALA A 345 -28.29 -21.68 20.11
N LYS A 346 -27.58 -22.79 19.87
CA LYS A 346 -27.68 -23.54 18.59
C LYS A 346 -29.11 -24.05 18.35
N ARG A 347 -29.78 -24.60 19.38
CA ARG A 347 -31.20 -25.04 19.29
C ARG A 347 -32.15 -23.88 18.99
N LEU A 348 -31.99 -22.75 19.67
CA LEU A 348 -32.81 -21.55 19.41
C LEU A 348 -32.61 -21.05 17.97
N VAL A 349 -31.36 -20.92 17.53
CA VAL A 349 -31.03 -20.43 16.18
C VAL A 349 -31.50 -21.39 15.09
N GLU A 350 -31.44 -22.70 15.31
CA GLU A 350 -32.01 -23.68 14.39
C GLU A 350 -33.52 -23.46 14.19
N GLN A 351 -34.23 -23.11 15.26
CA GLN A 351 -35.67 -22.87 15.22
C GLN A 351 -35.98 -21.52 14.57
N ILE A 352 -35.18 -20.49 14.83
CA ILE A 352 -35.25 -19.23 14.09
C ILE A 352 -35.06 -19.46 12.59
N ARG A 353 -34.11 -20.30 12.16
CA ARG A 353 -33.91 -20.65 10.74
C ARG A 353 -35.08 -21.42 10.12
N LYS A 354 -35.88 -22.15 10.91
CA LYS A 354 -37.07 -22.88 10.42
C LYS A 354 -38.27 -21.95 10.19
N HIS A 355 -38.37 -20.88 10.98
CA HIS A 355 -39.52 -19.97 10.99
C HIS A 355 -39.24 -18.60 10.36
N THR A 356 -37.99 -18.31 9.99
CA THR A 356 -37.55 -17.06 9.36
C THR A 356 -36.52 -17.31 8.26
N ASP A 357 -36.42 -16.38 7.30
CA ASP A 357 -35.41 -16.41 6.24
C ASP A 357 -34.09 -15.74 6.66
N ILE A 358 -33.90 -15.44 7.94
CA ILE A 358 -32.71 -14.72 8.43
C ILE A 358 -31.55 -15.72 8.52
N PRO A 359 -30.46 -15.52 7.74
CA PRO A 359 -29.29 -16.36 7.86
C PRO A 359 -28.71 -16.26 9.25
N ALA A 360 -28.24 -17.37 9.78
CA ALA A 360 -27.64 -17.42 11.11
C ALA A 360 -26.34 -18.18 11.07
N ILE A 361 -25.36 -17.79 11.88
CA ILE A 361 -24.04 -18.41 11.94
C ILE A 361 -23.66 -18.66 13.40
N GLU A 362 -23.42 -19.92 13.72
CA GLU A 362 -23.17 -20.36 15.09
C GLU A 362 -21.70 -20.12 15.47
N TYR A 363 -21.48 -19.40 16.57
CA TYR A 363 -20.18 -19.24 17.23
C TYR A 363 -19.03 -18.85 16.28
N LEU A 364 -19.34 -17.94 15.35
CA LEU A 364 -18.47 -17.50 14.25
C LEU A 364 -17.03 -17.16 14.69
N PHE A 365 -16.89 -16.53 15.85
CA PHE A 365 -15.60 -16.07 16.38
C PHE A 365 -15.03 -16.96 17.48
N ASN A 366 -15.74 -18.02 17.88
CA ASN A 366 -15.35 -18.91 18.97
C ASN A 366 -15.01 -20.33 18.46
N GLU A 367 -15.71 -20.84 17.44
CA GLU A 367 -15.56 -22.21 16.95
C GLU A 367 -14.86 -22.25 15.58
N GLU A 368 -13.66 -22.85 15.48
CA GLU A 368 -12.92 -22.90 14.20
C GLU A 368 -13.63 -23.77 13.15
N SER A 369 -14.35 -24.81 13.58
CA SER A 369 -15.16 -25.71 12.76
C SER A 369 -16.47 -25.12 12.23
N THR A 370 -16.82 -23.87 12.56
CA THR A 370 -18.03 -23.22 12.04
C THR A 370 -18.08 -23.31 10.50
N PRO A 371 -19.17 -23.83 9.91
CA PRO A 371 -19.32 -23.89 8.45
C PRO A 371 -19.40 -22.48 7.87
N LEU A 372 -18.48 -22.14 6.97
CA LEU A 372 -18.42 -20.82 6.33
C LEU A 372 -18.13 -20.96 4.84
N PRO A 373 -18.69 -20.06 4.00
CA PRO A 373 -18.37 -20.02 2.58
C PRO A 373 -16.90 -19.66 2.33
N ASP A 374 -16.42 -19.86 1.11
CA ASP A 374 -15.06 -19.43 0.78
C ASP A 374 -14.96 -17.91 0.60
N LEU A 375 -14.41 -17.24 1.60
CA LEU A 375 -14.28 -15.78 1.69
C LEU A 375 -12.83 -15.34 1.56
N GLY A 376 -12.10 -15.90 0.59
CA GLY A 376 -10.73 -15.48 0.27
C GLY A 376 -9.70 -15.81 1.36
N GLY A 377 -10.02 -16.78 2.22
CA GLY A 377 -9.12 -17.28 3.27
C GLY A 377 -9.11 -16.48 4.57
N ILE A 378 -9.98 -15.46 4.72
CA ILE A 378 -10.19 -14.71 5.97
C ILE A 378 -10.94 -15.56 6.99
N GLN A 379 -11.87 -16.40 6.54
CA GLN A 379 -12.69 -17.30 7.35
C GLN A 379 -11.91 -18.49 7.95
N LYS A 380 -10.67 -18.74 7.49
CA LYS A 380 -9.95 -20.00 7.77
C LYS A 380 -9.53 -20.21 9.22
N THR A 381 -9.17 -19.16 9.95
CA THR A 381 -8.70 -19.31 11.35
C THR A 381 -9.34 -18.29 12.26
N ILE A 382 -9.57 -18.65 13.52
CA ILE A 382 -10.16 -17.75 14.54
C ILE A 382 -9.36 -16.45 14.63
N GLY A 383 -8.03 -16.51 14.65
CA GLY A 383 -7.17 -15.32 14.68
C GLY A 383 -7.37 -14.38 13.47
N LYS A 384 -7.65 -14.93 12.28
CA LYS A 384 -7.97 -14.11 11.09
C LYS A 384 -9.38 -13.55 11.17
N ARG A 385 -10.36 -14.35 11.62
CA ARG A 385 -11.75 -13.89 11.84
C ARG A 385 -11.75 -12.70 12.80
N HIS A 386 -11.08 -12.81 13.94
CA HIS A 386 -10.93 -11.70 14.90
C HIS A 386 -10.21 -10.49 14.32
N ARG A 387 -9.13 -10.68 13.56
CA ARG A 387 -8.35 -9.58 12.96
C ARG A 387 -9.14 -8.80 11.90
N HIS A 388 -10.01 -9.49 11.18
CA HIS A 388 -10.75 -8.96 10.03
C HIS A 388 -12.27 -9.00 10.25
N ARG A 389 -12.73 -8.93 11.50
CA ARG A 389 -14.13 -9.16 11.92
C ARG A 389 -15.16 -8.40 11.09
N ARG A 390 -14.96 -7.10 10.84
CA ARG A 390 -15.92 -6.27 10.09
C ARG A 390 -15.96 -6.61 8.60
N ALA A 391 -14.80 -6.87 8.00
CA ALA A 391 -14.72 -7.31 6.60
C ALA A 391 -15.38 -8.69 6.41
N LEU A 392 -15.10 -9.63 7.33
CA LEU A 392 -15.73 -10.95 7.35
C LEU A 392 -17.26 -10.84 7.42
N MET A 393 -17.77 -10.02 8.34
CA MET A 393 -19.21 -9.79 8.48
C MET A 393 -19.82 -9.19 7.22
N ARG A 394 -19.19 -8.17 6.59
CA ARG A 394 -19.67 -7.60 5.33
C ARG A 394 -19.73 -8.65 4.21
N MET A 395 -18.68 -9.45 4.05
CA MET A 395 -18.65 -10.51 3.06
C MET A 395 -19.74 -11.57 3.31
N LEU A 396 -20.10 -11.82 4.57
CA LEU A 396 -21.21 -12.71 4.91
C LEU A 396 -22.56 -12.11 4.54
N PHE A 397 -22.81 -10.83 4.85
CA PHE A 397 -23.99 -10.12 4.38
C PHE A 397 -24.10 -10.15 2.85
N ASP A 398 -23.00 -9.88 2.13
CA ASP A 398 -22.96 -9.90 0.67
C ASP A 398 -23.15 -11.31 0.10
N TYR A 399 -22.58 -12.34 0.74
CA TYR A 399 -22.69 -13.73 0.32
C TYR A 399 -24.12 -14.27 0.46
N PHE A 400 -24.78 -13.93 1.57
CA PHE A 400 -26.16 -14.34 1.82
C PHE A 400 -27.20 -13.43 1.15
N ASP A 401 -26.76 -12.34 0.49
CA ASP A 401 -27.62 -11.34 -0.13
C ASP A 401 -28.74 -10.86 0.82
N THR A 402 -28.34 -10.46 2.02
CA THR A 402 -29.25 -10.06 3.11
C THR A 402 -28.77 -8.79 3.79
N ASP A 403 -29.71 -8.03 4.35
CA ASP A 403 -29.43 -6.92 5.26
C ASP A 403 -29.54 -7.32 6.74
N ARG A 404 -30.01 -8.54 7.03
CA ARG A 404 -30.20 -9.06 8.40
C ARG A 404 -29.42 -10.35 8.58
N LEU A 405 -28.59 -10.44 9.62
CA LEU A 405 -27.75 -11.63 9.90
C LEU A 405 -27.70 -11.91 11.40
N ILE A 406 -27.85 -13.18 11.77
CA ILE A 406 -27.70 -13.66 13.15
C ILE A 406 -26.31 -14.27 13.35
N ILE A 407 -25.65 -13.93 14.45
CA ILE A 407 -24.45 -14.63 14.93
C ILE A 407 -24.62 -15.07 16.38
N CYS A 408 -24.05 -16.22 16.76
CA CYS A 408 -23.90 -16.56 18.18
C CYS A 408 -22.51 -16.16 18.68
N LEU A 409 -22.45 -15.63 19.91
CA LEU A 409 -21.21 -15.32 20.61
C LEU A 409 -21.21 -15.95 22.01
N ASP A 410 -20.02 -16.32 22.47
CA ASP A 410 -19.80 -16.64 23.89
C ASP A 410 -19.80 -15.35 24.73
N PRO A 411 -20.33 -15.36 25.97
CA PRO A 411 -20.25 -14.22 26.89
C PRO A 411 -18.85 -13.63 27.08
N GLU A 412 -17.79 -14.44 26.97
CA GLU A 412 -16.40 -13.97 27.08
C GLU A 412 -16.01 -12.96 25.98
N ALA A 413 -16.77 -12.92 24.87
CA ALA A 413 -16.48 -12.11 23.69
C ALA A 413 -16.92 -10.65 23.81
N LEU A 414 -16.80 -10.04 24.99
CA LEU A 414 -17.30 -8.69 25.28
C LEU A 414 -16.69 -7.63 24.34
N ASP A 415 -15.43 -7.77 23.96
CA ASP A 415 -14.76 -6.87 23.01
C ASP A 415 -15.39 -6.91 21.61
N LEU A 416 -15.93 -8.05 21.18
CA LEU A 416 -16.65 -8.16 19.92
C LEU A 416 -18.02 -7.49 20.03
N MET A 417 -18.73 -7.68 21.14
CA MET A 417 -20.02 -7.03 21.38
C MET A 417 -19.87 -5.51 21.37
N ARG A 418 -18.85 -4.98 22.04
CA ARG A 418 -18.52 -3.54 22.04
C ARG A 418 -18.17 -3.03 20.65
N ASP A 419 -17.39 -3.78 19.87
CA ASP A 419 -17.03 -3.40 18.50
C ASP A 419 -18.27 -3.29 17.59
N PHE A 420 -19.15 -4.30 17.63
CA PHE A 420 -20.35 -4.34 16.77
C PHE A 420 -21.44 -3.37 17.23
N CYS A 421 -21.63 -3.17 18.54
CA CYS A 421 -22.58 -2.18 19.06
C CYS A 421 -22.10 -0.74 18.86
N GLY A 422 -20.78 -0.52 18.70
CA GLY A 422 -20.21 0.77 18.36
C GLY A 422 -20.24 1.12 16.87
N ASP A 423 -20.76 0.24 16.00
CA ASP A 423 -20.88 0.51 14.57
C ASP A 423 -22.10 1.39 14.22
N ARG A 424 -22.22 1.79 12.94
CA ARG A 424 -23.37 2.55 12.43
C ARG A 424 -24.55 1.66 12.02
N SER A 425 -24.38 0.34 11.98
CA SER A 425 -25.48 -0.61 11.79
C SER A 425 -26.38 -0.68 13.01
N THR A 426 -27.61 -1.15 12.82
CA THR A 426 -28.46 -1.50 13.96
C THR A 426 -28.02 -2.84 14.52
N THR A 427 -27.66 -2.88 15.79
CA THR A 427 -27.29 -4.12 16.47
C THR A 427 -28.32 -4.40 17.56
N ARG A 428 -28.80 -5.65 17.66
CA ARG A 428 -29.65 -6.13 18.76
C ARG A 428 -28.99 -7.34 19.41
N LEU A 429 -29.13 -7.44 20.72
CA LEU A 429 -28.55 -8.50 21.52
C LEU A 429 -29.67 -9.31 22.19
N LEU A 430 -29.55 -10.64 22.18
CA LEU A 430 -30.37 -11.54 22.98
C LEU A 430 -29.46 -12.37 23.87
N GLU A 431 -29.43 -12.06 25.17
CA GLU A 431 -28.70 -12.83 26.16
C GLU A 431 -29.60 -13.94 26.72
N ILE A 432 -29.16 -15.20 26.55
CA ILE A 432 -29.85 -16.37 27.10
C ILE A 432 -29.24 -16.69 28.47
N ASP A 433 -29.97 -16.30 29.52
CA ASP A 433 -29.61 -16.53 30.91
C ASP A 433 -30.07 -17.92 31.35
N VAL A 434 -29.11 -18.80 31.61
CA VAL A 434 -29.31 -20.23 31.88
C VAL A 434 -28.70 -20.62 33.22
N ASN A 435 -29.33 -21.58 33.89
CA ASN A 435 -28.80 -22.14 35.12
C ASN A 435 -27.70 -23.16 34.82
N PHE A 436 -26.60 -23.07 35.56
CA PHE A 436 -25.48 -24.01 35.45
C PHE A 436 -25.60 -25.12 36.50
N SER A 437 -25.91 -26.33 36.03
CA SER A 437 -25.84 -27.55 36.82
C SER A 437 -24.40 -27.86 37.22
N GLU A 438 -24.20 -28.63 38.29
CA GLU A 438 -22.85 -29.02 38.70
C GLU A 438 -22.15 -29.85 37.62
N ASP A 439 -22.87 -30.73 36.93
CA ASP A 439 -22.32 -31.56 35.86
C ASP A 439 -21.86 -30.71 34.66
N TYR A 440 -22.61 -29.65 34.33
CA TYR A 440 -22.17 -28.67 33.34
C TYR A 440 -20.89 -27.96 33.77
N LEU A 441 -20.81 -27.51 35.03
CA LEU A 441 -19.63 -26.80 35.56
C LEU A 441 -18.39 -27.71 35.58
N LYS A 442 -18.55 -28.99 35.96
CA LYS A 442 -17.48 -30.00 35.90
C LYS A 442 -17.00 -30.19 34.46
N GLY A 443 -17.92 -30.35 33.51
CA GLY A 443 -17.58 -30.48 32.09
C GLY A 443 -16.91 -29.22 31.52
N HIS A 444 -17.34 -28.03 31.96
CA HIS A 444 -16.72 -26.77 31.57
C HIS A 444 -15.29 -26.66 32.09
N ALA A 445 -15.04 -26.98 33.37
CA ALA A 445 -13.71 -27.01 33.99
C ALA A 445 -12.71 -27.86 33.20
N MET A 446 -13.17 -29.01 32.70
CA MET A 446 -12.36 -29.89 31.85
C MET A 446 -12.06 -29.27 30.48
N ARG A 447 -13.05 -28.64 29.83
CA ARG A 447 -12.88 -28.00 28.51
C ARG A 447 -11.90 -26.82 28.53
N ILE A 448 -11.89 -26.04 29.61
CA ILE A 448 -10.98 -24.90 29.77
C ILE A 448 -9.62 -25.29 30.39
N GLY A 449 -9.39 -26.58 30.64
CA GLY A 449 -8.11 -27.11 31.13
C GLY A 449 -7.82 -26.86 32.61
N LEU A 450 -8.83 -26.46 33.41
CA LEU A 450 -8.70 -26.32 34.87
C LEU A 450 -8.74 -27.66 35.61
N ALA A 451 -9.29 -28.70 34.97
CA ALA A 451 -9.31 -30.07 35.48
C ALA A 451 -9.09 -31.09 34.35
N GLY A 452 -8.58 -32.28 34.68
CA GLY A 452 -8.41 -33.39 33.76
C GLY A 452 -9.15 -34.64 34.23
N GLU A 453 -9.15 -35.70 33.42
CA GLU A 453 -9.87 -36.97 33.73
C GLU A 453 -9.42 -37.63 35.05
N GLN A 454 -8.18 -37.35 35.50
CA GLN A 454 -7.61 -37.89 36.74
C GLN A 454 -7.67 -36.91 37.92
N THR A 455 -8.33 -35.75 37.78
CA THR A 455 -8.45 -34.79 38.89
C THR A 455 -9.34 -35.35 40.00
N PRO A 456 -8.88 -35.41 41.26
CA PRO A 456 -9.69 -35.92 42.38
C PRO A 456 -10.98 -35.11 42.55
N LEU A 457 -12.10 -35.78 42.84
CA LEU A 457 -13.43 -35.17 42.96
C LEU A 457 -13.46 -34.02 43.98
N GLU A 458 -12.79 -34.18 45.12
CA GLU A 458 -12.68 -33.14 46.16
C GLU A 458 -11.96 -31.87 45.65
N THR A 459 -11.01 -32.02 44.73
CA THR A 459 -10.31 -30.87 44.13
C THR A 459 -11.21 -30.17 43.12
N LEU A 460 -11.97 -30.93 42.35
CA LEU A 460 -12.93 -30.41 41.38
C LEU A 460 -14.08 -29.63 42.09
N GLU A 461 -14.63 -30.19 43.18
CA GLU A 461 -15.67 -29.54 43.99
C GLU A 461 -15.21 -28.20 44.57
N ARG A 462 -13.93 -28.07 44.95
CA ARG A 462 -13.36 -26.80 45.42
C ARG A 462 -13.25 -25.73 44.33
N LEU A 463 -13.21 -26.10 43.05
CA LEU A 463 -13.14 -25.17 41.93
C LEU A 463 -14.52 -24.68 41.47
N LEU A 464 -15.58 -25.45 41.71
CA LEU A 464 -16.94 -25.13 41.22
C LEU A 464 -17.46 -23.74 41.66
N PRO A 465 -17.27 -23.29 42.92
CA PRO A 465 -17.70 -21.95 43.33
C PRO A 465 -16.98 -20.84 42.56
N THR A 466 -15.67 -21.01 42.29
CA THR A 466 -14.87 -20.04 41.53
C THR A 466 -15.32 -19.97 40.07
N ILE A 467 -15.56 -21.12 39.43
CA ILE A 467 -16.06 -21.16 38.06
C ILE A 467 -17.47 -20.55 37.98
N ARG A 468 -18.34 -20.82 38.96
CA ARG A 468 -19.67 -20.22 39.02
C ARG A 468 -19.60 -18.69 39.15
N HIS A 469 -18.68 -18.19 39.97
CA HIS A 469 -18.44 -16.75 40.10
C HIS A 469 -17.88 -16.14 38.81
N ASP A 470 -16.98 -16.84 38.13
CA ASP A 470 -16.40 -16.39 36.85
C ASP A 470 -17.48 -16.25 35.76
N LEU A 471 -18.35 -17.25 35.61
CA LEU A 471 -19.49 -17.19 34.69
C LEU A 471 -20.49 -16.08 35.05
N ALA A 472 -20.75 -15.88 36.34
CA ALA A 472 -21.61 -14.77 36.79
C ALA A 472 -20.97 -13.41 36.47
N PHE A 473 -19.66 -13.29 36.67
CA PHE A 473 -18.90 -12.09 36.36
C PHE A 473 -18.92 -11.76 34.86
N GLU A 474 -18.85 -12.76 33.96
CA GLU A 474 -19.02 -12.54 32.52
C GLU A 474 -20.38 -11.90 32.19
N SER A 475 -21.48 -12.41 32.76
CA SER A 475 -22.83 -11.84 32.57
C SER A 475 -22.94 -10.44 33.18
N ASP A 476 -22.39 -10.22 34.37
CA ASP A 476 -22.39 -8.90 35.01
C ASP A 476 -21.62 -7.86 34.17
N GLN A 477 -20.50 -8.23 33.54
CA GLN A 477 -19.76 -7.33 32.65
C GLN A 477 -20.55 -6.93 31.38
N ILE A 478 -21.37 -7.84 30.85
CA ILE A 478 -22.26 -7.54 29.72
C ILE A 478 -23.35 -6.56 30.17
N ARG A 479 -23.96 -6.79 31.35
CA ARG A 479 -24.96 -5.89 31.94
C ARG A 479 -24.39 -4.50 32.19
N ASP A 480 -23.21 -4.41 32.80
CA ASP A 480 -22.53 -3.15 33.10
C ASP A 480 -22.16 -2.34 31.83
N SER A 481 -22.04 -3.01 30.69
CA SER A 481 -21.73 -2.36 29.41
C SER A 481 -22.90 -1.58 28.82
N ASN A 482 -24.11 -1.71 29.38
CA ASN A 482 -25.30 -0.92 29.02
C ASN A 482 -25.57 -0.83 27.50
N PHE A 483 -25.52 -1.98 26.82
CA PHE A 483 -25.81 -2.04 25.39
C PHE A 483 -27.24 -1.61 25.06
N GLY A 484 -27.42 -0.90 23.95
CA GLY A 484 -28.75 -0.61 23.41
C GLY A 484 -29.37 -1.84 22.75
N ASN A 485 -30.72 -1.94 22.76
CA ASN A 485 -31.48 -3.07 22.20
C ASN A 485 -31.02 -4.43 22.73
N HIS A 486 -30.90 -4.53 24.06
CA HIS A 486 -30.48 -5.73 24.76
C HIS A 486 -31.70 -6.42 25.42
N ASP A 487 -32.06 -7.58 24.88
CA ASP A 487 -33.13 -8.43 25.37
C ASP A 487 -32.59 -9.64 26.14
N TYR A 488 -33.39 -10.15 27.06
CA TYR A 488 -33.05 -11.30 27.89
C TYR A 488 -34.04 -12.44 27.67
N LEU A 489 -33.53 -13.65 27.58
CA LEU A 489 -34.31 -14.88 27.59
C LEU A 489 -33.84 -15.71 28.76
N ARG A 490 -34.60 -15.68 29.86
CA ARG A 490 -34.20 -16.32 31.11
C ARG A 490 -34.88 -17.66 31.29
N GLU A 491 -34.13 -18.70 31.60
CA GLU A 491 -34.64 -20.07 31.73
C GLU A 491 -35.85 -20.22 32.66
N TYR A 492 -35.95 -19.38 33.71
CA TYR A 492 -37.02 -19.42 34.70
C TYR A 492 -38.27 -18.59 34.35
N GLU A 493 -38.27 -17.89 33.22
CA GLU A 493 -39.42 -17.09 32.75
C GLU A 493 -40.44 -17.95 31.98
N THR A 494 -41.65 -17.42 31.77
CA THR A 494 -42.71 -18.15 31.08
C THR A 494 -42.49 -18.19 29.56
N ARG A 495 -43.12 -19.14 28.85
CA ARG A 495 -43.06 -19.19 27.38
C ARG A 495 -43.55 -17.89 26.73
N ASP A 496 -44.51 -17.20 27.34
CA ASP A 496 -45.02 -15.91 26.86
C ASP A 496 -43.98 -14.78 27.02
N ASP A 497 -43.14 -14.85 28.06
CA ASP A 497 -42.00 -13.93 28.22
C ASP A 497 -40.91 -14.24 27.19
N HIS A 498 -40.59 -15.52 26.97
CA HIS A 498 -39.62 -15.94 25.94
C HIS A 498 -40.05 -15.50 24.54
N ALA A 499 -41.33 -15.71 24.19
CA ALA A 499 -41.90 -15.27 22.92
C ALA A 499 -41.82 -13.75 22.76
N ARG A 500 -42.08 -12.97 23.82
CA ARG A 500 -41.91 -11.51 23.81
C ARG A 500 -40.46 -11.09 23.57
N ALA A 501 -39.49 -11.71 24.26
CA ALA A 501 -38.07 -11.42 24.06
C ALA A 501 -37.61 -11.73 22.63
N VAL A 502 -38.00 -12.89 22.08
CA VAL A 502 -37.68 -13.29 20.70
C VAL A 502 -38.39 -12.39 19.68
N SER A 503 -39.63 -11.99 19.95
CA SER A 503 -40.40 -11.07 19.11
C SER A 503 -39.72 -9.70 19.01
N HIS A 504 -39.26 -9.14 20.13
CA HIS A 504 -38.55 -7.86 20.14
C HIS A 504 -37.16 -7.96 19.48
N PHE A 505 -36.41 -9.02 19.78
CA PHE A 505 -35.10 -9.28 19.18
C PHE A 505 -35.18 -9.43 17.66
N LEU A 506 -36.10 -10.24 17.14
CA LEU A 506 -36.25 -10.48 15.71
C LEU A 506 -37.13 -9.46 14.98
N ALA A 507 -37.81 -8.57 15.70
CA ALA A 507 -38.82 -7.64 15.18
C ALA A 507 -39.91 -8.37 14.36
N ILE A 508 -40.44 -9.47 14.90
CA ILE A 508 -41.50 -10.29 14.28
C ILE A 508 -42.77 -10.30 15.15
N PRO A 509 -43.96 -10.64 14.60
CA PRO A 509 -45.18 -10.80 15.40
C PRO A 509 -45.03 -11.87 16.49
N GLU A 510 -45.57 -11.62 17.69
CA GLU A 510 -45.50 -12.53 18.83
C GLU A 510 -46.00 -13.95 18.51
N ALA A 511 -47.03 -14.09 17.67
CA ALA A 511 -47.53 -15.40 17.22
C ALA A 511 -46.44 -16.26 16.55
N LYS A 512 -45.57 -15.67 15.73
CA LYS A 512 -44.44 -16.38 15.12
C LYS A 512 -43.32 -16.65 16.12
N ALA A 513 -43.15 -15.76 17.11
CA ALA A 513 -42.17 -15.95 18.16
C ALA A 513 -42.55 -17.11 19.09
N HIS A 514 -43.85 -17.33 19.33
CA HIS A 514 -44.35 -18.52 20.03
C HIS A 514 -43.93 -19.81 19.34
N ASP A 515 -44.10 -19.91 18.01
CA ASP A 515 -43.68 -21.08 17.25
C ASP A 515 -42.16 -21.35 17.37
N ILE A 516 -41.34 -20.28 17.48
CA ILE A 516 -39.88 -20.38 17.62
C ILE A 516 -39.47 -20.89 19.00
N VAL A 517 -40.18 -20.50 20.07
CA VAL A 517 -39.86 -20.90 21.45
C VAL A 517 -40.57 -22.17 21.90
N ASP A 518 -41.43 -22.77 21.06
CA ASP A 518 -42.17 -23.99 21.34
C ASP A 518 -41.29 -25.25 21.24
N ILE A 519 -40.27 -25.32 22.10
CA ILE A 519 -39.29 -26.40 22.15
C ILE A 519 -39.18 -26.88 23.60
N ASP A 520 -39.68 -28.07 23.88
CA ASP A 520 -39.69 -28.63 25.24
C ASP A 520 -38.28 -28.86 25.81
N TYR A 521 -37.27 -28.99 24.94
CA TYR A 521 -35.90 -29.30 25.31
C TYR A 521 -34.90 -28.14 25.11
N LEU A 522 -35.38 -26.89 25.02
CA LEU A 522 -34.51 -25.74 24.74
C LEU A 522 -33.34 -25.64 25.74
N PHE A 523 -33.63 -25.77 27.04
CA PHE A 523 -32.65 -25.60 28.13
C PHE A 523 -32.06 -26.90 28.69
N SER A 524 -32.41 -28.07 28.14
CA SER A 524 -31.95 -29.37 28.64
C SER A 524 -30.44 -29.58 28.41
N ASP A 525 -29.73 -30.03 29.44
CA ASP A 525 -28.28 -30.31 29.43
C ASP A 525 -27.84 -31.47 28.51
#